data_AF-A0AAW0FK62-F1
#
_entry.id   AF-A0AAW0FK62-F1
#
_cell.length_a   1.000
_cell.length_b   1.000
_cell.length_c   1.000
_cell.angle_alpha   90.00
_cell.angle_beta   90.00
_cell.angle_gamma   90.00
#
_symmetry.space_group_name_H-M   'P 1'
#
loop_
_entity.id
_entity.type
_entity.pdbx_description
1 polymer ?
#
loop_
_entity_poly.entity_id
_entity_poly.type
_entity_poly.pdbx_seq_one_letter_code
_entity_poly.pdbx_strand_id
1 'polypeptide(L)'
;MTRCDQEMGGYSTVNFDYDELRKMGHFHGYLNLDLPKNNPEITRSGYAMFRTKDQKESWLSGNVFWDWSNFQSLVLRVRGDRHGSEINKLEVKTVGIGLLDKQYGPYSLDVDWIKVMTGAEVEKVADKSRHERLSILSSSENENNSGVESDIPIGNGGSALNTSKNQEPKDTVF
;
A
#
# COMPACT_ATOMS: atom_id res chain seq x y z
N MET A 1 1.89 -8.93 -12.27
CA MET A 1 2.63 -10.20 -12.35
C MET A 1 3.19 -10.49 -10.98
N THR A 2 2.95 -11.67 -10.43
CA THR A 2 3.48 -12.12 -9.14
C THR A 2 4.72 -13.00 -9.33
N ARG A 3 5.62 -13.00 -8.34
CA ARG A 3 6.84 -13.84 -8.27
C ARG A 3 7.15 -14.16 -6.80
N CYS A 4 7.79 -15.31 -6.56
CA CYS A 4 8.30 -15.72 -5.25
C CYS A 4 9.45 -16.71 -5.43
N ASP A 5 10.13 -17.05 -4.34
CA ASP A 5 11.27 -17.99 -4.33
C ASP A 5 10.98 -19.38 -4.91
N GLN A 6 9.70 -19.73 -5.10
CA GLN A 6 9.29 -20.97 -5.78
C GLN A 6 9.88 -21.08 -7.19
N GLU A 7 10.18 -19.96 -7.87
CA GLU A 7 10.86 -19.98 -9.17
C GLU A 7 12.30 -20.49 -9.10
N MET A 8 12.89 -20.50 -7.90
CA MET A 8 14.21 -21.06 -7.61
C MET A 8 14.10 -22.39 -6.84
N GLY A 9 12.89 -22.93 -6.65
CA GLY A 9 12.64 -24.16 -5.88
C GLY A 9 12.38 -23.94 -4.38
N GLY A 10 12.25 -22.69 -3.95
CA GLY A 10 11.77 -22.35 -2.60
C GLY A 10 10.32 -22.78 -2.36
N TYR A 11 9.85 -22.54 -1.15
CA TYR A 11 8.57 -23.04 -0.65
C TYR A 11 7.54 -21.93 -0.37
N SER A 12 7.83 -20.68 -0.72
CA SER A 12 6.88 -19.59 -0.58
C SER A 12 5.77 -19.68 -1.62
N THR A 13 4.65 -19.02 -1.33
CA THR A 13 3.50 -18.89 -2.24
C THR A 13 3.13 -17.42 -2.42
N VAL A 14 2.53 -17.10 -3.56
CA VAL A 14 2.15 -15.73 -3.89
C VAL A 14 0.91 -15.65 -4.77
N ASN A 15 -0.04 -14.82 -4.35
CA ASN A 15 -1.27 -14.52 -5.06
C ASN A 15 -1.53 -13.01 -5.06
N PHE A 16 -2.15 -12.51 -6.12
CA PHE A 16 -2.62 -11.13 -6.17
C PHE A 16 -3.93 -11.07 -6.94
N ASP A 17 -5.01 -10.90 -6.18
CA ASP A 17 -6.38 -10.95 -6.68
C ASP A 17 -7.03 -9.57 -6.50
N TYR A 18 -8.13 -9.32 -7.20
CA TYR A 18 -8.91 -8.11 -7.01
C TYR A 18 -10.20 -8.43 -6.25
N ASP A 19 -10.41 -7.78 -5.10
CA ASP A 19 -11.61 -7.92 -4.28
C ASP A 19 -12.64 -6.88 -4.74
N GLU A 20 -13.70 -7.34 -5.39
CA GLU A 20 -14.71 -6.44 -5.93
C GLU A 20 -15.61 -5.79 -4.88
N LEU A 21 -15.77 -6.41 -3.71
CA LEU A 21 -16.60 -5.86 -2.63
C LEU A 21 -15.86 -4.73 -1.92
N ARG A 22 -14.57 -4.94 -1.67
CA ARG A 22 -13.71 -3.99 -0.96
C ARG A 22 -13.02 -2.99 -1.89
N LYS A 23 -13.14 -3.17 -3.21
CA LYS A 23 -12.56 -2.30 -4.26
C LYS A 23 -11.04 -2.12 -4.08
N MET A 24 -10.34 -3.22 -3.84
CA MET A 24 -8.90 -3.23 -3.55
C MET A 24 -8.22 -4.46 -4.15
N GLY A 25 -6.92 -4.36 -4.40
CA GLY A 25 -6.09 -5.53 -4.69
C GLY A 25 -5.72 -6.26 -3.40
N HIS A 26 -5.81 -7.59 -3.40
CA HIS A 26 -5.46 -8.43 -2.26
C HIS A 26 -4.20 -9.24 -2.57
N PHE A 27 -3.08 -8.85 -1.96
CA PHE A 27 -1.78 -9.51 -2.12
C PHE A 27 -1.51 -10.42 -0.92
N HIS A 28 -1.51 -11.73 -1.14
CA HIS A 28 -1.50 -12.72 -0.07
C HIS A 28 -0.73 -13.99 -0.43
N GLY A 29 -0.35 -14.73 0.60
CA GLY A 29 0.34 -16.01 0.46
C GLY A 29 1.04 -16.41 1.75
N TYR A 30 2.09 -17.22 1.59
CA TYR A 30 2.88 -17.76 2.69
C TYR A 30 4.37 -17.60 2.38
N LEU A 31 5.13 -16.99 3.29
CA LEU A 31 6.58 -16.92 3.21
C LEU A 31 7.20 -18.09 3.95
N ASN A 32 8.09 -18.81 3.26
CA ASN A 32 8.88 -19.88 3.82
C ASN A 32 10.38 -19.58 3.61
N LEU A 33 11.14 -19.62 4.71
CA LEU A 33 12.56 -19.26 4.73
C LEU A 33 13.48 -20.46 4.49
N ASP A 34 12.93 -21.68 4.48
CA ASP A 34 13.71 -22.90 4.26
C ASP A 34 14.36 -22.86 2.88
N LEU A 35 15.64 -23.21 2.85
CA LEU A 35 16.38 -23.33 1.60
C LEU A 35 15.99 -24.62 0.88
N PRO A 36 15.89 -24.60 -0.47
CA PRO A 36 15.65 -25.80 -1.24
C PRO A 36 16.76 -26.82 -1.01
N LYS A 37 16.38 -28.01 -0.51
CA LYS A 37 17.34 -29.07 -0.15
C LYS A 37 18.17 -29.60 -1.32
N ASN A 38 17.67 -29.42 -2.54
CA ASN A 38 18.24 -29.93 -3.79
C ASN A 38 19.07 -28.89 -4.56
N ASN A 39 19.20 -27.65 -4.07
CA ASN A 39 20.00 -26.61 -4.73
C ASN A 39 20.82 -25.77 -3.73
N PRO A 40 22.07 -26.16 -3.45
CA PRO A 40 22.93 -25.48 -2.47
C PRO A 40 23.46 -24.11 -2.93
N GLU A 41 23.31 -23.74 -4.20
CA GLU A 41 23.67 -22.39 -4.68
C GLU A 41 22.69 -21.32 -4.18
N ILE A 42 21.50 -21.74 -3.77
CA ILE A 42 20.48 -20.85 -3.22
C ILE A 42 20.76 -20.65 -1.74
N THR A 43 21.26 -19.46 -1.42
CA THR A 43 21.65 -19.06 -0.06
C THR A 43 20.60 -18.19 0.63
N ARG A 44 19.52 -17.82 -0.08
CA ARG A 44 18.43 -16.98 0.43
C ARG A 44 17.09 -17.44 -0.15
N SER A 45 16.09 -17.51 0.71
CA SER A 45 14.69 -17.83 0.39
C SER A 45 13.77 -16.92 1.22
N GLY A 46 12.47 -17.04 1.04
CA GLY A 46 11.44 -16.28 1.72
C GLY A 46 11.21 -14.89 1.13
N TYR A 47 10.88 -14.84 -0.17
CA TYR A 47 10.37 -13.61 -0.77
C TYR A 47 9.11 -13.88 -1.58
N ALA A 48 8.26 -12.85 -1.62
CA ALA A 48 7.12 -12.76 -2.53
C ALA A 48 7.01 -11.32 -3.02
N MET A 49 6.63 -11.15 -4.28
CA MET A 49 6.50 -9.83 -4.89
C MET A 49 5.43 -9.82 -5.98
N PHE A 50 4.94 -8.63 -6.29
CA PHE A 50 4.22 -8.36 -7.51
C PHE A 50 4.77 -7.11 -8.20
N ARG A 51 4.64 -7.06 -9.53
CA ARG A 51 4.98 -5.90 -10.36
C ARG A 51 3.97 -5.69 -11.48
N THR A 52 3.99 -4.51 -12.10
CA THR A 52 3.21 -4.21 -13.32
C THR A 52 3.55 -5.20 -14.44
N LYS A 53 2.63 -5.39 -15.40
CA LYS A 53 2.96 -6.14 -16.63
C LYS A 53 4.03 -5.39 -17.41
N ASP A 54 4.86 -6.13 -18.13
CA ASP A 54 5.77 -5.53 -19.10
C ASP A 54 4.93 -4.83 -20.18
N GLN A 55 5.41 -3.68 -20.66
CA GLN A 55 4.80 -3.05 -21.82
C GLN A 55 4.99 -3.92 -23.05
N LYS A 56 4.00 -3.92 -23.95
CA LYS A 56 4.08 -4.67 -25.19
C LYS A 56 5.21 -4.10 -26.04
N GLU A 57 6.25 -4.90 -26.26
CA GLU A 57 7.32 -4.55 -27.19
C GLU A 57 6.74 -4.42 -28.60
N SER A 58 7.07 -3.32 -29.28
CA SER A 58 6.76 -3.17 -30.69
C SER A 58 8.02 -3.45 -31.49
N TRP A 59 7.93 -4.40 -32.43
CA TRP A 59 9.03 -4.83 -33.28
C TRP A 59 9.68 -3.70 -34.09
N LEU A 60 9.00 -2.56 -34.23
CA LEU A 60 9.44 -1.37 -34.95
C LEU A 60 10.09 -0.28 -34.07
N SER A 61 9.86 -0.28 -32.75
CA SER A 61 10.24 0.86 -31.89
C SER A 61 11.20 0.51 -30.74
N GLY A 62 11.68 -0.73 -30.66
CA GLY A 62 12.61 -1.16 -29.61
C GLY A 62 11.96 -1.28 -28.23
N ASN A 63 12.78 -1.23 -27.16
CA ASN A 63 12.30 -1.27 -25.77
C ASN A 63 11.23 -0.19 -25.54
N VAL A 64 10.05 -0.59 -25.04
CA VAL A 64 8.97 0.33 -24.69
C VAL A 64 9.06 0.60 -23.19
N PHE A 65 9.11 1.88 -22.82
CA PHE A 65 9.16 2.36 -21.44
C PHE A 65 7.90 3.15 -21.10
N TRP A 66 7.52 3.18 -19.82
CA TRP A 66 6.54 4.16 -19.38
C TRP A 66 7.21 5.52 -19.34
N ASP A 67 6.68 6.48 -20.10
CA ASP A 67 7.08 7.87 -19.98
C ASP A 67 6.44 8.49 -18.74
N TRP A 68 7.21 8.58 -17.65
CA TRP A 68 6.80 9.24 -16.42
C TRP A 68 7.38 10.65 -16.28
N SER A 69 7.90 11.24 -17.35
CA SER A 69 8.54 12.57 -17.33
C SER A 69 7.65 13.66 -16.73
N ASN A 70 6.34 13.58 -16.96
CA ASN A 70 5.36 14.53 -16.45
C ASN A 70 4.98 14.32 -14.98
N PHE A 71 5.41 13.21 -14.36
CA PHE A 71 5.07 12.90 -12.98
C PHE A 71 6.28 13.05 -12.07
N GLN A 72 6.04 13.62 -10.90
CA GLN A 72 7.12 13.95 -9.97
C GLN A 72 7.40 12.83 -9.00
N SER A 73 6.38 12.04 -8.64
CA SER A 73 6.51 10.99 -7.63
C SER A 73 5.61 9.80 -7.94
N LEU A 74 6.12 8.61 -7.64
CA LEU A 74 5.30 7.42 -7.40
C LEU A 74 4.89 7.44 -5.94
N VAL A 75 3.59 7.41 -5.66
CA VAL A 75 3.11 7.37 -4.28
C VAL A 75 2.63 5.99 -3.94
N LEU A 76 3.28 5.43 -2.92
CA LEU A 76 2.95 4.17 -2.29
C LEU A 76 2.71 4.50 -0.82
N ARG A 77 1.49 4.26 -0.33
CA ARG A 77 1.23 4.38 1.11
C ARG A 77 1.74 3.12 1.80
N VAL A 78 3.00 3.14 2.21
CA VAL A 78 3.69 2.02 2.89
C VAL A 78 4.13 2.46 4.29
N ARG A 79 4.07 1.57 5.28
CA ARG A 79 4.54 1.84 6.64
C ARG A 79 5.98 1.32 6.78
N GLY A 80 7.01 2.20 6.75
CA GLY A 80 8.46 1.85 6.85
C GLY A 80 9.41 3.08 6.76
N ASP A 81 10.69 2.94 7.13
CA ASP A 81 11.65 4.04 7.43
C ASP A 81 12.17 4.87 6.24
N ARG A 82 12.83 6.01 6.54
CA ARG A 82 13.10 7.12 5.60
C ARG A 82 14.54 7.12 5.07
N HIS A 83 14.80 6.45 3.95
CA HIS A 83 15.91 6.79 3.05
C HIS A 83 15.46 6.65 1.58
N GLY A 84 15.41 7.75 0.84
CA GLY A 84 15.02 7.77 -0.57
C GLY A 84 16.14 8.35 -1.44
N SER A 85 16.56 7.60 -2.45
CA SER A 85 17.37 8.09 -3.57
C SER A 85 16.47 8.61 -4.70
N GLU A 86 17.00 9.50 -5.53
CA GLU A 86 16.29 9.99 -6.72
C GLU A 86 16.27 8.90 -7.82
N ILE A 87 15.10 8.69 -8.43
CA ILE A 87 14.87 7.69 -9.48
C ILE A 87 14.95 8.35 -10.87
N ASN A 88 15.54 7.68 -11.86
CA ASN A 88 15.44 8.10 -13.26
C ASN A 88 14.01 7.84 -13.77
N LYS A 89 13.29 8.91 -14.14
CA LYS A 89 11.87 8.86 -14.51
C LYS A 89 11.62 8.62 -16.00
N LEU A 90 12.66 8.70 -16.83
CA LEU A 90 12.54 8.56 -18.29
C LEU A 90 12.58 7.10 -18.76
N GLU A 91 13.10 6.20 -17.94
CA GLU A 91 13.39 4.81 -18.34
C GLU A 91 12.74 3.78 -17.41
N VAL A 92 11.55 4.09 -16.88
CA VAL A 92 10.86 3.15 -15.99
C VAL A 92 10.14 2.07 -16.80
N LYS A 93 10.65 0.83 -16.72
CA LYS A 93 10.03 -0.34 -17.35
C LYS A 93 8.85 -0.89 -16.54
N THR A 94 9.06 -1.10 -15.24
CA THR A 94 8.03 -1.64 -14.33
C THR A 94 8.21 -1.16 -12.89
N VAL A 95 7.13 -1.16 -12.14
CA VAL A 95 7.12 -0.96 -10.68
C VAL A 95 6.53 -2.17 -9.99
N GLY A 96 7.04 -2.49 -8.80
CA GLY A 96 6.53 -3.58 -7.98
C GLY A 96 6.86 -3.40 -6.50
N ILE A 97 6.23 -4.24 -5.69
CA ILE A 97 6.43 -4.33 -4.24
C ILE A 97 6.87 -5.75 -3.93
N GLY A 98 7.87 -5.90 -3.07
CA GLY A 98 8.33 -7.19 -2.56
C GLY A 98 8.39 -7.21 -1.04
N LEU A 99 8.01 -8.34 -0.46
CA LEU A 99 8.22 -8.67 0.95
C LEU A 99 9.58 -9.35 1.10
N LEU A 100 10.46 -8.73 1.89
CA LEU A 100 11.86 -9.13 2.09
C LEU A 100 12.26 -9.12 3.57
N ASP A 101 11.29 -8.96 4.47
CA ASP A 101 11.49 -8.78 5.90
C ASP A 101 11.88 -10.08 6.64
N LYS A 102 11.98 -11.20 5.90
CA LYS A 102 12.35 -12.53 6.41
C LYS A 102 11.41 -13.02 7.52
N GLN A 103 10.14 -12.66 7.44
CA GLN A 103 9.14 -13.21 8.35
C GLN A 103 8.59 -14.51 7.78
N TYR A 104 8.62 -15.57 8.60
CA TYR A 104 8.02 -16.86 8.25
C TYR A 104 6.52 -16.82 8.53
N GLY A 105 5.70 -17.33 7.61
CA GLY A 105 4.26 -17.47 7.83
C GLY A 105 3.37 -16.76 6.81
N PRO A 106 2.05 -16.72 7.08
CA PRO A 106 1.10 -16.11 6.17
C PRO A 106 1.28 -14.59 6.14
N TYR A 107 1.11 -13.99 4.96
CA TYR A 107 1.02 -12.55 4.78
C TYR A 107 -0.25 -12.19 4.03
N SER A 108 -0.73 -10.98 4.29
CA SER A 108 -1.97 -10.45 3.72
C SER A 108 -1.88 -8.93 3.68
N LEU A 109 -1.86 -8.37 2.47
CA LEU A 109 -1.76 -6.94 2.22
C LEU A 109 -2.88 -6.51 1.29
N ASP A 110 -3.70 -5.58 1.79
CA ASP A 110 -4.69 -4.89 0.99
C ASP A 110 -4.04 -3.66 0.31
N VAL A 111 -4.22 -3.57 -1.00
CA VAL A 111 -3.67 -2.53 -1.88
C VAL A 111 -4.83 -1.73 -2.45
N ASP A 112 -5.11 -0.56 -1.85
CA ASP A 112 -6.16 0.34 -2.36
C ASP A 112 -5.81 0.89 -3.74
N TRP A 113 -4.65 1.52 -3.88
CA TRP A 113 -4.21 2.09 -5.15
C TRP A 113 -2.69 2.26 -5.23
N ILE A 114 -2.19 2.22 -6.47
CA ILE A 114 -0.83 2.61 -6.83
C ILE A 114 -0.96 3.70 -7.88
N LYS A 115 -0.40 4.89 -7.62
CA LYS A 115 -0.56 6.04 -8.51
C LYS A 115 0.78 6.75 -8.72
N VAL A 116 0.97 7.23 -9.94
CA VAL A 116 2.02 8.19 -10.30
C VAL A 116 1.37 9.57 -10.33
N MET A 117 2.01 10.55 -9.69
CA MET A 117 1.42 11.87 -9.45
C MET A 117 2.43 13.00 -9.69
N THR A 118 1.92 14.18 -10.01
CA THR A 118 2.69 15.43 -10.07
C THR A 118 2.91 16.01 -8.66
N GLY A 119 3.86 16.93 -8.49
CA GLY A 119 4.22 17.44 -7.16
C GLY A 119 3.06 18.04 -6.37
N ALA A 120 2.20 18.82 -7.02
CA ALA A 120 1.04 19.44 -6.38
C ALA A 120 -0.05 18.43 -5.97
N GLU A 121 -0.14 17.29 -6.65
CA GLU A 121 -1.08 16.22 -6.32
C GLU A 121 -0.59 15.39 -5.13
N VAL A 122 0.73 15.15 -5.07
CA VAL A 122 1.37 14.42 -3.96
C VAL A 122 1.10 15.10 -2.62
N GLU A 123 1.26 16.42 -2.55
CA GLU A 123 1.05 17.19 -1.31
C GLU A 123 -0.40 17.07 -0.82
N LYS A 124 -1.38 17.26 -1.71
CA LYS A 124 -2.81 17.13 -1.39
C LYS A 124 -3.17 15.73 -0.89
N VAL A 125 -2.65 14.68 -1.54
CA VAL A 125 -2.94 13.29 -1.17
C VAL A 125 -2.26 12.91 0.15
N ALA A 126 -1.03 13.37 0.38
CA ALA A 126 -0.33 13.16 1.64
C ALA A 126 -1.08 13.82 2.81
N ASP A 127 -1.57 15.05 2.62
CA ASP A 127 -2.32 15.75 3.65
C ASP A 127 -3.68 15.11 3.93
N LYS A 128 -4.41 14.71 2.90
CA LYS A 128 -5.66 13.97 3.06
C LYS A 128 -5.43 12.65 3.82
N SER A 129 -4.40 11.89 3.45
CA SER A 129 -4.06 10.61 4.09
C SER A 129 -3.69 10.77 5.57
N ARG A 130 -3.00 11.86 5.93
CA ARG A 130 -2.69 12.20 7.33
C ARG A 130 -3.97 12.52 8.11
N HIS A 131 -4.85 13.34 7.55
CA HIS A 131 -6.13 13.70 8.18
C HIS A 131 -7.04 12.49 8.39
N GLU A 132 -7.19 11.62 7.40
CA GLU A 132 -7.97 10.37 7.51
C GLU A 132 -7.40 9.44 8.59
N ARG A 133 -6.07 9.35 8.73
CA ARG A 133 -5.46 8.52 9.79
C ARG A 133 -5.75 9.08 11.19
N LEU A 134 -5.70 10.39 11.34
CA LEU A 134 -6.00 11.06 12.60
C LEU A 134 -7.49 10.95 12.98
N SER A 135 -8.40 10.97 12.01
CA SER A 135 -9.83 10.76 12.27
C SER A 135 -10.15 9.33 12.69
N ILE A 136 -9.49 8.32 12.11
CA ILE A 136 -9.65 6.91 12.54
C ILE A 136 -9.15 6.71 13.97
N LEU A 137 -7.97 7.25 14.30
CA LEU A 137 -7.39 7.13 15.64
C LEU A 137 -8.28 7.78 16.71
N SER A 138 -8.76 9.00 16.44
CA SER A 138 -9.67 9.71 17.37
C SER A 138 -11.04 9.04 17.51
N SER A 139 -11.56 8.39 16.46
CA SER A 139 -12.80 7.61 16.54
C SER A 139 -12.63 6.35 17.41
N SER A 140 -11.48 5.68 17.31
CA SER A 140 -11.16 4.52 18.15
C SER A 140 -10.89 4.85 19.63
N GLU A 141 -10.49 6.09 19.95
CA GLU A 141 -10.35 6.55 21.34
C GLU A 141 -11.70 6.85 22.00
N ASN A 142 -12.67 7.37 21.23
CA ASN A 142 -14.00 7.70 21.75
C ASN A 142 -14.88 6.46 22.04
N GLU A 143 -14.72 5.35 21.31
CA GLU A 143 -15.47 4.12 21.61
C GLU A 143 -14.97 3.44 22.90
N ASN A 144 -13.67 3.52 23.19
CA ASN A 144 -13.06 2.93 24.39
C ASN A 144 -13.38 3.69 25.68
N ASN A 145 -13.94 4.91 25.60
CA ASN A 145 -14.23 5.75 26.76
C ASN A 145 -15.73 5.78 27.14
N SER A 146 -16.55 4.87 26.58
CA SER A 146 -17.99 4.78 26.85
C SER A 146 -18.40 3.67 27.83
N GLY A 147 -17.42 3.01 28.48
CA GLY A 147 -17.66 2.01 29.52
C GLY A 147 -17.19 2.51 30.89
N VAL A 148 -18.15 2.72 31.80
CA VAL A 148 -18.02 3.13 33.22
C VAL A 148 -18.05 4.65 33.45
N GLU A 149 -19.25 5.20 33.55
CA GLU A 149 -19.50 6.43 34.31
C GLU A 149 -20.41 6.10 35.50
N SER A 150 -19.85 6.16 36.71
CA SER A 150 -20.58 6.08 37.97
C SER A 150 -21.06 7.48 38.35
N ASP A 151 -22.37 7.62 38.54
CA ASP A 151 -23.06 8.86 38.94
C ASP A 151 -22.45 9.52 40.19
N ILE A 152 -21.91 10.73 40.04
CA ILE A 152 -21.92 11.77 41.09
C ILE A 152 -22.15 13.13 40.42
N PRO A 153 -23.20 13.90 40.77
CA PRO A 153 -23.46 15.20 40.16
C PRO A 153 -22.70 16.31 40.88
N ILE A 154 -22.28 17.36 40.16
CA ILE A 154 -22.23 18.78 40.59
C ILE A 154 -21.73 19.65 39.42
N GLY A 155 -22.46 20.74 39.11
CA GLY A 155 -21.83 22.01 38.72
C GLY A 155 -22.11 22.55 37.31
N ASN A 156 -22.88 23.63 37.25
CA ASN A 156 -23.18 24.49 36.09
C ASN A 156 -21.96 24.93 35.27
N GLY A 157 -22.13 25.03 33.94
CA GLY A 157 -21.28 25.88 33.10
C GLY A 157 -21.38 25.70 31.59
N GLY A 158 -22.35 26.38 30.96
CA GLY A 158 -22.16 27.12 29.69
C GLY A 158 -21.78 26.41 28.37
N SER A 159 -22.79 26.31 27.48
CA SER A 159 -22.77 26.56 26.03
C SER A 159 -21.80 25.80 25.09
N ALA A 160 -22.40 25.03 24.18
CA ALA A 160 -21.88 24.86 22.82
C ALA A 160 -23.04 24.84 21.80
N LEU A 161 -23.07 25.83 20.90
CA LEU A 161 -23.94 25.89 19.73
C LEU A 161 -23.12 25.71 18.46
N ASN A 162 -23.61 24.79 17.62
CA ASN A 162 -23.65 24.77 16.15
C ASN A 162 -22.35 24.66 15.32
N THR A 163 -22.14 23.53 14.64
CA THR A 163 -22.58 23.13 13.27
C THR A 163 -21.67 23.59 12.14
N SER A 164 -21.17 22.63 11.37
CA SER A 164 -21.25 22.70 9.90
C SER A 164 -21.12 21.31 9.29
N LYS A 165 -22.19 20.91 8.60
CA LYS A 165 -22.24 19.77 7.68
C LYS A 165 -21.38 20.12 6.46
N ASN A 166 -20.49 19.23 6.02
CA ASN A 166 -19.91 19.30 4.69
C ASN A 166 -20.18 17.99 3.94
N GLN A 167 -20.86 18.11 2.79
CA GLN A 167 -21.14 17.04 1.84
C GLN A 167 -19.88 16.74 1.02
N GLU A 168 -19.62 15.45 0.76
CA GLU A 168 -18.59 14.99 -0.17
C GLU A 168 -18.99 15.25 -1.64
N PRO A 169 -18.06 15.65 -2.51
CA PRO A 169 -18.28 15.57 -3.95
C PRO A 169 -18.04 14.15 -4.46
N LYS A 170 -19.02 13.67 -5.24
CA LYS A 170 -19.04 12.39 -5.92
C LYS A 170 -18.07 12.34 -7.11
N ASP A 171 -17.68 11.10 -7.41
CA ASP A 171 -17.20 10.57 -8.69
C ASP A 171 -15.74 10.83 -9.10
N THR A 172 -14.96 9.74 -9.17
CA THR A 172 -14.26 9.33 -10.39
C THR A 172 -14.00 7.82 -10.34
N VAL A 173 -14.50 7.12 -11.36
CA VAL A 173 -14.37 5.67 -11.62
C VAL A 173 -13.09 5.41 -12.41
N PHE A 174 -12.27 4.46 -11.96
CA PHE A 174 -11.47 3.53 -12.78
C PHE A 174 -11.23 2.24 -12.00
#